data_AF-X0ZMT1-F1
#
_entry.id   AF-X0ZMT1-F1
#
_cell.length_a   1.000
_cell.length_b   1.000
_cell.length_c   1.000
_cell.angle_alpha   90.00
_cell.angle_beta   90.00
_cell.angle_gamma   90.00
#
_symmetry.space_group_name_H-M   'P 1'
#
loop_
_entity.id
_entity.type
_entity.pdbx_description
1 polymer ?
#
loop_
_entity_poly.entity_id
_entity_poly.type
_entity_poly.pdbx_seq_one_letter_code
_entity_poly.pdbx_strand_id
1 'polypeptide(L)'
;PNISITANFMGSHKPLDYFDWAKYIDIISWDNYPTNNLPVSNAAMRHDLMRGLKKGQSFFLMEQASNQVNWEPQNALKRPGVMRLLSYQAIAHGGDSILFFQWRQSRGACEKYHSAMVPHAGHLNTRVGRELTELGQELEKLGDKIVGSRTNSKVAMMMDWPNWWAVEFSTGPSEDLKYFNQLEKYYKAFYDLNISVDIINPSYDLSGYDIVVAPVLYMVKKNAARSIEKFVYGGGTFITTFFSGMVDENDLIILGGYPGAFRKLLG
;
A
#
# COMPACT_ATOMS: atom_id res chain seq x y z
N PRO A 1 -3.11 27.75 11.51
CA PRO A 1 -3.19 26.47 12.26
C PRO A 1 -4.19 25.45 11.66
N ASN A 2 -5.25 25.87 10.96
CA ASN A 2 -6.33 24.97 10.49
C ASN A 2 -6.15 24.44 9.05
N ILE A 3 -4.93 24.45 8.53
CA ILE A 3 -4.63 23.94 7.18
C ILE A 3 -3.94 22.59 7.34
N SER A 4 -4.50 21.55 6.71
CA SER A 4 -3.92 20.21 6.74
C SER A 4 -2.57 20.15 6.04
N ILE A 5 -1.65 19.38 6.61
CA ILE A 5 -0.29 19.17 6.13
C ILE A 5 -0.15 17.71 5.69
N THR A 6 0.47 17.51 4.53
CA THR A 6 0.82 16.19 4.00
C THR A 6 2.21 16.22 3.36
N ALA A 7 2.76 15.03 3.09
CA ALA A 7 3.89 14.80 2.20
C ALA A 7 3.55 13.59 1.31
N ASN A 8 4.04 13.56 0.07
CA ASN A 8 3.79 12.49 -0.87
C ASN A 8 4.68 11.27 -0.57
N PHE A 9 4.03 10.14 -0.27
CA PHE A 9 4.69 8.86 -0.01
C PHE A 9 4.82 8.05 -1.30
N MET A 10 5.68 7.03 -1.29
CA MET A 10 6.01 6.22 -2.46
C MET A 10 5.57 4.75 -2.28
N GLY A 11 4.37 4.54 -1.74
CA GLY A 11 3.80 3.21 -1.53
C GLY A 11 4.63 2.37 -0.55
N SER A 12 5.20 1.27 -1.04
CA SER A 12 6.05 0.35 -0.25
C SER A 12 7.54 0.73 -0.30
N HIS A 13 7.88 2.01 -0.21
CA HIS A 13 9.27 2.48 -0.29
C HIS A 13 10.09 1.98 0.89
N LYS A 14 10.99 1.01 0.64
CA LYS A 14 11.71 0.30 1.70
C LYS A 14 12.53 1.21 2.63
N PRO A 15 13.25 2.25 2.18
CA PRO A 15 14.10 3.05 3.08
C PRO A 15 13.41 3.83 4.20
N LEU A 16 12.08 4.00 4.19
CA LEU A 16 11.35 4.83 5.16
C LEU A 16 10.26 4.03 5.87
N ASP A 17 10.15 4.15 7.20
CA ASP A 17 9.02 3.59 7.95
C ASP A 17 7.79 4.51 7.86
N TYR A 18 6.90 4.25 6.91
CA TYR A 18 5.72 5.09 6.73
C TYR A 18 4.67 4.96 7.84
N PHE A 19 4.66 3.89 8.64
CA PHE A 19 3.80 3.84 9.84
C PHE A 19 4.28 4.83 10.90
N ASP A 20 5.60 5.06 10.99
CA ASP A 20 6.16 6.07 11.89
C ASP A 20 5.91 7.49 11.35
N TRP A 21 6.19 7.74 10.07
CA TRP A 21 5.95 9.04 9.43
C TRP A 21 4.47 9.48 9.49
N ALA A 22 3.53 8.54 9.35
CA ALA A 22 2.09 8.81 9.35
C ALA A 22 1.57 9.48 10.64
N LYS A 23 2.33 9.44 11.74
CA LYS A 23 2.00 10.11 13.01
C LYS A 23 2.16 11.64 12.92
N TYR A 24 2.94 12.13 11.96
CA TYR A 24 3.34 13.54 11.84
C TYR A 24 2.67 14.29 10.68
N ILE A 25 1.80 13.63 9.91
CA ILE A 25 1.03 14.22 8.82
C ILE A 25 -0.47 14.09 9.08
N ASP A 26 -1.28 15.05 8.64
CA ASP A 26 -2.72 15.09 8.92
C ASP A 26 -3.50 14.10 8.07
N ILE A 27 -3.10 13.96 6.81
CA ILE A 27 -3.69 13.06 5.81
C ILE A 27 -2.56 12.39 5.04
N ILE A 28 -2.75 11.11 4.70
CA ILE A 28 -1.80 10.41 3.83
C ILE A 28 -1.97 10.91 2.42
N SER A 29 -0.86 11.13 1.72
CA SER A 29 -0.87 11.31 0.26
C SER A 29 0.23 10.48 -0.37
N TRP A 30 0.05 9.99 -1.59
CA TRP A 30 1.07 9.18 -2.23
C TRP A 30 1.05 9.21 -3.76
N ASP A 31 2.15 8.73 -4.34
CA ASP A 31 2.43 8.74 -5.76
C ASP A 31 2.37 7.31 -6.31
N ASN A 32 1.42 7.05 -7.21
CA ASN A 32 1.19 5.74 -7.78
C ASN A 32 1.63 5.67 -9.25
N TYR A 33 2.70 4.94 -9.49
CA TYR A 33 3.22 4.63 -10.83
C TYR A 33 3.39 3.11 -11.01
N PRO A 34 2.31 2.37 -11.29
CA PRO A 34 2.40 0.92 -11.48
C PRO A 34 3.28 0.55 -12.68
N THR A 35 4.25 -0.35 -12.46
CA THR A 35 5.07 -0.92 -13.53
C THR A 35 4.26 -1.84 -14.43
N ASN A 36 4.57 -1.83 -15.73
CA ASN A 36 3.81 -2.53 -16.78
C ASN A 36 3.70 -4.06 -16.60
N ASN A 37 4.62 -4.68 -15.87
CA ASN A 37 4.73 -6.14 -15.74
C ASN A 37 4.22 -6.67 -14.38
N LEU A 38 3.68 -5.80 -13.53
CA LEU A 38 3.16 -6.18 -12.23
C LEU A 38 1.66 -6.48 -12.29
N PRO A 39 1.15 -7.44 -11.49
CA PRO A 39 -0.28 -7.72 -11.44
C PRO A 39 -1.06 -6.52 -10.91
N VAL A 40 -2.32 -6.36 -11.31
CA VAL A 40 -3.18 -5.26 -10.86
C VAL A 40 -3.37 -5.22 -9.33
N SER A 41 -3.23 -6.37 -8.66
CA SER A 41 -3.25 -6.49 -7.20
C SER A 41 -2.07 -5.78 -6.52
N ASN A 42 -0.98 -5.53 -7.24
CA ASN A 42 0.21 -4.85 -6.74
C ASN A 42 -0.09 -3.39 -6.36
N ALA A 43 -0.79 -2.67 -7.25
CA ALA A 43 -1.24 -1.30 -6.98
C ALA A 43 -2.34 -1.26 -5.92
N ALA A 44 -3.30 -2.20 -5.97
CA ALA A 44 -4.35 -2.35 -4.97
C ALA A 44 -3.77 -2.50 -3.55
N MET A 45 -2.79 -3.38 -3.37
CA MET A 45 -2.11 -3.59 -2.08
C MET A 45 -1.46 -2.30 -1.56
N ARG A 46 -0.87 -1.51 -2.44
CA ARG A 46 -0.22 -0.24 -2.07
C ARG A 46 -1.25 0.83 -1.70
N HIS A 47 -2.41 0.87 -2.37
CA HIS A 47 -3.52 1.71 -1.90
C HIS A 47 -4.03 1.27 -0.51
N ASP A 48 -4.21 -0.03 -0.28
CA ASP A 48 -4.61 -0.56 1.03
C ASP A 48 -3.58 -0.26 2.12
N LEU A 49 -2.28 -0.33 1.78
CA LEU A 49 -1.19 0.09 2.66
C LEU A 49 -1.31 1.57 3.03
N MET A 50 -1.52 2.46 2.06
CA MET A 50 -1.67 3.90 2.31
C MET A 50 -2.89 4.21 3.19
N ARG A 51 -4.05 3.58 2.94
CA ARG A 51 -5.23 3.64 3.82
C ARG A 51 -4.90 3.12 5.23
N GLY A 52 -4.13 2.03 5.29
CA GLY A 52 -3.70 1.36 6.51
C GLY A 52 -2.85 2.23 7.43
N LEU A 53 -1.99 3.09 6.88
CA LEU A 53 -1.06 3.94 7.64
C LEU A 53 -1.74 4.83 8.70
N LYS A 54 -3.01 5.20 8.48
CA LYS A 54 -3.82 5.97 9.44
C LYS A 54 -5.12 5.25 9.80
N LYS A 55 -5.07 3.93 9.97
CA LYS A 55 -6.16 3.11 10.53
C LYS A 55 -7.48 3.29 9.77
N GLY A 56 -7.42 3.19 8.43
CA GLY A 56 -8.61 3.28 7.59
C GLY A 56 -9.03 4.70 7.20
N GLN A 57 -8.29 5.74 7.59
CA GLN A 57 -8.53 7.09 7.06
C GLN A 57 -8.28 7.10 5.55
N SER A 58 -9.10 7.84 4.81
CA SER A 58 -8.89 8.07 3.38
C SER A 58 -7.55 8.78 3.13
N PHE A 59 -7.05 8.65 1.91
CA PHE A 59 -5.80 9.25 1.48
C PHE A 59 -5.97 10.05 0.19
N PHE A 60 -4.99 10.87 -0.13
CA PHE A 60 -4.91 11.55 -1.42
C PHE A 60 -4.02 10.77 -2.38
N LEU A 61 -4.55 10.40 -3.55
CA LEU A 61 -3.69 10.08 -4.68
C LEU A 61 -3.13 11.40 -5.19
N MET A 62 -1.88 11.69 -4.82
CA MET A 62 -1.20 12.95 -5.13
C MET A 62 -0.64 12.94 -6.53
N GLU A 63 -0.08 11.81 -6.95
CA GLU A 63 0.45 11.67 -8.30
C GLU A 63 0.05 10.33 -8.93
N GLN A 64 -0.23 10.42 -10.22
CA GLN A 64 -0.15 9.33 -11.18
C GLN A 64 0.12 9.91 -12.57
N ALA A 65 0.67 9.11 -13.48
CA ALA A 65 0.85 9.52 -14.87
C ALA A 65 -0.48 9.51 -15.64
N SER A 66 -0.73 10.55 -16.46
CA SER A 66 -1.88 10.57 -17.38
C SER A 66 -1.79 9.51 -18.49
N ASN A 67 -0.58 9.08 -18.83
CA ASN A 67 -0.26 8.00 -19.76
C ASN A 67 1.05 7.32 -19.34
N GLN A 68 2.14 7.47 -20.10
CA GLN A 68 3.45 6.89 -19.79
C GLN A 68 4.25 7.73 -18.79
N VAL A 69 5.18 7.07 -18.09
CA VAL A 69 6.25 7.73 -17.32
C VAL A 69 7.50 7.95 -18.20
N ASN A 70 8.60 8.42 -17.63
CA ASN A 70 9.88 8.63 -18.32
C ASN A 70 11.03 7.75 -17.78
N TRP A 71 10.86 7.12 -16.62
CA TRP A 71 11.94 6.49 -15.85
C TRP A 71 11.95 4.96 -15.92
N GLU A 72 10.87 4.33 -16.39
CA GLU A 72 10.84 2.87 -16.57
C GLU A 72 11.83 2.46 -17.67
N PRO A 73 12.43 1.25 -17.60
CA PRO A 73 13.26 0.72 -18.70
C PRO A 73 12.51 0.74 -20.04
N GLN A 74 11.19 0.51 -19.98
CA GLN A 74 10.28 0.55 -21.12
C GLN A 74 9.00 1.30 -20.71
N ASN A 75 8.91 2.56 -21.13
CA ASN A 75 7.79 3.45 -20.83
C ASN A 75 6.59 3.14 -21.74
N ALA A 76 5.87 2.05 -21.46
CA ALA A 76 4.68 1.69 -22.22
C ALA A 76 3.58 2.74 -22.05
N LEU A 77 2.80 2.91 -23.11
CA LEU A 77 1.59 3.74 -23.07
C LEU A 77 0.49 2.97 -22.35
N LYS A 78 -0.25 3.65 -21.45
CA LYS A 78 -1.52 3.13 -20.93
C LYS A 78 -2.46 2.88 -22.11
N ARG A 79 -3.04 1.68 -22.17
CA ARG A 79 -4.09 1.34 -23.16
C ARG A 79 -5.34 2.20 -22.91
N PRO A 80 -6.21 2.41 -23.92
CA PRO A 80 -7.42 3.22 -23.74
C PRO A 80 -8.24 2.78 -22.52
N GLY A 81 -8.61 3.74 -21.66
CA GLY A 81 -9.42 3.49 -20.46
C GLY A 81 -8.63 3.02 -19.23
N VAL A 82 -7.35 2.64 -19.36
CA VAL A 82 -6.53 2.19 -18.22
C VAL A 82 -6.27 3.34 -17.24
N MET A 83 -6.13 4.57 -17.72
CA MET A 83 -5.97 5.74 -16.85
C MET A 83 -7.19 5.91 -15.93
N ARG A 84 -8.40 5.82 -16.49
CA ARG A 84 -9.66 5.85 -15.75
C ARG A 84 -9.79 4.65 -14.79
N LEU A 85 -9.43 3.44 -15.24
CA LEU A 85 -9.46 2.22 -14.41
C LEU A 85 -8.59 2.37 -13.16
N LEU A 86 -7.34 2.80 -13.31
CA LEU A 86 -6.42 2.98 -12.18
C LEU A 86 -6.86 4.11 -11.24
N SER A 87 -7.49 5.15 -11.78
CA SER A 87 -8.08 6.23 -10.98
C SER A 87 -9.20 5.70 -10.08
N TYR A 88 -10.14 4.92 -10.63
CA TYR A 88 -11.19 4.29 -9.83
C TYR A 88 -10.68 3.20 -8.90
N GLN A 89 -9.59 2.50 -9.24
CA GLN A 89 -8.93 1.59 -8.31
C GLN A 89 -8.46 2.35 -7.07
N ALA A 90 -7.82 3.51 -7.22
CA ALA A 90 -7.43 4.33 -6.07
C ALA A 90 -8.63 4.70 -5.18
N ILE A 91 -9.73 5.16 -5.79
CA ILE A 91 -10.99 5.47 -5.08
C ILE A 91 -11.52 4.25 -4.33
N ALA A 92 -11.60 3.09 -4.99
CA ALA A 92 -12.12 1.85 -4.40
C ALA A 92 -11.35 1.40 -3.14
N HIS A 93 -10.08 1.80 -3.03
CA HIS A 93 -9.22 1.49 -1.90
C HIS A 93 -9.06 2.67 -0.92
N GLY A 94 -9.87 3.73 -1.01
CA GLY A 94 -9.93 4.83 -0.03
C GLY A 94 -9.27 6.14 -0.49
N GLY A 95 -9.03 6.32 -1.79
CA GLY A 95 -8.56 7.57 -2.35
C GLY A 95 -9.67 8.63 -2.46
N ASP A 96 -9.51 9.74 -1.75
CA ASP A 96 -10.43 10.90 -1.80
C ASP A 96 -10.00 11.98 -2.81
N SER A 97 -8.87 11.78 -3.49
CA SER A 97 -8.40 12.65 -4.57
C SER A 97 -7.92 11.81 -5.74
N ILE A 98 -7.95 12.39 -6.94
CA ILE A 98 -7.31 11.86 -8.15
C ILE A 98 -6.54 13.00 -8.81
N LEU A 99 -5.24 13.05 -8.54
CA LEU A 99 -4.34 14.08 -9.04
C LEU A 99 -3.29 13.46 -9.98
N PHE A 100 -2.65 14.30 -10.78
CA PHE A 100 -1.71 13.86 -11.81
C PHE A 100 -0.41 14.65 -11.72
N PHE A 101 0.70 13.94 -11.80
CA PHE A 101 1.95 14.53 -12.28
C PHE A 101 1.96 14.41 -13.81
N GLN A 102 1.85 15.49 -14.57
CA GLN A 102 1.68 16.89 -14.14
C GLN A 102 0.61 17.56 -15.00
N TRP A 103 0.26 18.81 -14.70
CA TRP A 103 -0.73 19.55 -15.49
C TRP A 103 -0.28 19.74 -16.96
N ARG A 104 0.95 20.21 -17.20
CA ARG A 104 1.46 20.47 -18.56
C ARG A 104 2.83 19.85 -18.74
N GLN A 105 3.01 19.16 -19.86
CA GLN A 105 4.24 18.42 -20.12
C GLN A 105 5.44 19.38 -20.22
N SER A 106 6.50 19.09 -19.46
CA SER A 106 7.68 19.93 -19.42
C SER A 106 8.39 19.95 -20.78
N ARG A 107 9.00 21.08 -21.14
CA ARG A 107 9.73 21.25 -22.41
C ARG A 107 11.17 20.74 -22.37
N GLY A 108 11.69 20.38 -21.20
CA GLY A 108 13.13 20.14 -21.01
C GLY A 108 13.47 19.23 -19.83
N ALA A 109 14.77 19.00 -19.68
CA ALA A 109 15.37 18.15 -18.64
C ALA A 109 14.92 16.68 -18.69
N CYS A 110 14.96 16.01 -17.54
CA CYS A 110 14.78 14.56 -17.42
C CYS A 110 13.33 14.10 -17.61
N GLU A 111 12.33 14.94 -17.32
CA GLU A 111 10.91 14.56 -17.33
C GLU A 111 10.13 15.04 -18.55
N LYS A 112 10.78 15.61 -19.56
CA LYS A 112 10.12 16.07 -20.79
C LYS A 112 9.29 15.01 -21.52
N TYR A 113 9.56 13.72 -21.28
CA TYR A 113 8.80 12.60 -21.86
C TYR A 113 7.82 11.94 -20.89
N HIS A 114 7.79 12.37 -19.62
CA HIS A 114 6.74 11.99 -18.70
C HIS A 114 5.43 12.59 -19.18
N SER A 115 4.35 11.80 -19.24
CA SER A 115 3.05 12.30 -19.68
C SER A 115 2.50 13.39 -18.78
N ALA A 116 1.60 14.21 -19.31
CA ALA A 116 0.92 15.27 -18.58
C ALA A 116 -0.50 15.46 -19.12
N MET A 117 -1.35 16.13 -18.35
CA MET A 117 -2.74 16.38 -18.74
C MET A 117 -2.84 17.17 -20.04
N VAL A 118 -2.00 18.20 -20.19
CA VAL A 118 -1.77 18.91 -21.44
C VAL A 118 -0.42 18.46 -22.04
N PRO A 119 -0.44 17.59 -23.07
CA PRO A 119 0.79 17.12 -23.70
C PRO A 119 1.46 18.22 -24.54
N HIS A 120 2.63 17.95 -25.12
CA HIS A 120 3.34 18.89 -26.01
C HIS A 120 2.53 19.38 -27.21
N ALA A 121 1.48 18.65 -27.62
CA ALA A 121 0.51 19.11 -28.63
C ALA A 121 -0.18 20.44 -28.23
N GLY A 122 -0.16 20.79 -26.95
CA GLY A 122 -0.62 22.09 -26.46
C GLY A 122 -2.12 22.23 -26.27
N HIS A 123 -2.91 21.22 -26.67
CA HIS A 123 -4.37 21.21 -26.59
C HIS A 123 -4.92 19.85 -26.10
N LEU A 124 -6.18 19.85 -25.63
CA LEU A 124 -6.85 18.64 -25.12
C LEU A 124 -7.47 17.74 -26.20
N ASN A 125 -7.47 18.16 -27.48
CA ASN A 125 -7.90 17.29 -28.59
C ASN A 125 -6.87 16.19 -28.91
N THR A 126 -6.64 15.32 -27.92
CA THR A 126 -5.77 14.15 -27.96
C THR A 126 -6.53 13.00 -27.29
N ARG A 127 -6.08 11.75 -27.47
CA ARG A 127 -6.69 10.62 -26.75
C ARG A 127 -6.64 10.83 -25.23
N VAL A 128 -5.47 11.20 -24.70
CA VAL A 128 -5.26 11.42 -23.26
C VAL A 128 -6.15 12.56 -22.74
N GLY A 129 -6.25 13.67 -23.47
CA GLY A 129 -7.11 14.80 -23.09
C GLY A 129 -8.60 14.43 -23.04
N ARG A 130 -9.08 13.60 -23.97
CA ARG A 130 -10.46 13.07 -23.94
C ARG A 130 -10.72 12.17 -22.74
N GLU A 131 -9.83 11.22 -22.45
CA GLU A 131 -9.95 10.32 -21.28
C GLU A 131 -9.93 11.11 -19.96
N LEU A 132 -9.11 12.16 -19.85
CA LEU A 132 -9.08 13.04 -18.67
C LEU A 132 -10.34 13.87 -18.51
N THR A 133 -10.91 14.35 -19.62
CA THR A 133 -12.16 15.13 -19.61
C THR A 133 -13.33 14.24 -19.20
N GLU A 134 -13.39 13.01 -19.70
CA GLU A 134 -14.37 12.02 -19.30
C GLU A 134 -14.29 11.73 -17.79
N LEU A 135 -13.10 11.41 -17.27
CA LEU A 135 -12.90 11.17 -15.83
C LEU A 135 -13.33 12.39 -15.00
N GLY A 136 -12.94 13.61 -15.41
CA GLY A 136 -13.32 14.84 -14.70
C GLY A 136 -14.83 15.03 -14.60
N GLN A 137 -15.57 14.77 -15.69
CA GLN A 137 -17.03 14.84 -15.70
C GLN A 137 -17.68 13.77 -14.80
N GLU A 138 -17.08 12.59 -14.70
CA GLU A 138 -17.58 11.55 -13.80
C GLU A 138 -17.36 11.91 -12.33
N LEU A 139 -16.19 12.44 -11.98
CA LEU A 139 -15.87 12.90 -10.63
C LEU A 139 -16.78 14.07 -10.21
N GLU A 140 -17.08 15.00 -11.11
CA GLU A 140 -18.03 16.09 -10.86
C GLU A 140 -19.45 15.56 -10.57
N LYS A 141 -19.91 14.55 -11.31
CA LYS A 141 -21.22 13.90 -11.09
C LYS A 141 -21.27 13.09 -9.78
N LEU A 142 -20.13 12.55 -9.34
CA LEU A 142 -20.01 11.87 -8.06
C LEU A 142 -20.09 12.87 -6.90
N GLY A 143 -19.49 14.05 -7.03
CA GLY A 143 -19.47 15.05 -5.98
C GLY A 143 -18.84 14.53 -4.69
N ASP A 144 -19.50 14.76 -3.55
CA ASP A 144 -19.04 14.37 -2.22
C ASP A 144 -19.55 13.00 -1.74
N LYS A 145 -20.32 12.27 -2.57
CA LYS A 145 -21.04 11.04 -2.17
C LYS A 145 -20.17 9.94 -1.54
N ILE A 146 -18.88 9.91 -1.85
CA ILE A 146 -17.95 8.86 -1.42
C ILE A 146 -16.74 9.40 -0.65
N VAL A 147 -16.67 10.72 -0.45
CA VAL A 147 -15.56 11.37 0.25
C VAL A 147 -15.57 10.94 1.71
N GLY A 148 -14.43 10.48 2.21
CA GLY A 148 -14.29 9.99 3.59
C GLY A 148 -14.95 8.64 3.84
N SER A 149 -15.39 7.94 2.79
CA SER A 149 -15.90 6.57 2.91
C SER A 149 -14.83 5.62 3.48
N ARG A 150 -15.27 4.60 4.21
CA ARG A 150 -14.40 3.63 4.87
C ARG A 150 -14.77 2.21 4.51
N THR A 151 -13.76 1.37 4.38
CA THR A 151 -13.91 -0.07 4.18
C THR A 151 -13.95 -0.76 5.54
N ASN A 152 -14.89 -1.70 5.73
CA ASN A 152 -15.01 -2.51 6.94
C ASN A 152 -14.47 -3.92 6.68
N SER A 153 -13.15 -4.04 6.51
CA SER A 153 -12.48 -5.31 6.23
C SER A 153 -12.55 -6.24 7.44
N LYS A 154 -12.87 -7.51 7.22
CA LYS A 154 -12.81 -8.57 8.25
C LYS A 154 -11.50 -9.33 8.26
N VAL A 155 -10.62 -9.04 7.30
CA VAL A 155 -9.27 -9.59 7.22
C VAL A 155 -8.27 -8.46 7.36
N ALA A 156 -7.28 -8.67 8.23
CA ALA A 156 -6.11 -7.82 8.36
C ALA A 156 -4.85 -8.55 7.88
N MET A 157 -3.97 -7.82 7.19
CA MET A 157 -2.63 -8.27 6.85
C MET A 157 -1.60 -7.41 7.58
N MET A 158 -0.76 -8.02 8.39
CA MET A 158 0.29 -7.32 9.13
C MET A 158 1.50 -7.02 8.25
N MET A 159 2.00 -5.80 8.35
CA MET A 159 3.24 -5.34 7.71
C MET A 159 3.96 -4.35 8.63
N ASP A 160 5.28 -4.44 8.72
CA ASP A 160 6.12 -3.53 9.52
C ASP A 160 7.45 -3.30 8.78
N TRP A 161 7.86 -2.04 8.63
CA TRP A 161 9.13 -1.70 7.97
C TRP A 161 10.36 -2.21 8.72
N PRO A 162 10.46 -2.06 10.06
CA PRO A 162 11.53 -2.67 10.83
C PRO A 162 11.64 -4.19 10.65
N ASN A 163 10.50 -4.89 10.58
CA ASN A 163 10.49 -6.31 10.25
C ASN A 163 11.04 -6.58 8.84
N TRP A 164 10.63 -5.80 7.84
CA TRP A 164 11.16 -5.90 6.47
C TRP A 164 12.69 -5.71 6.44
N TRP A 165 13.18 -4.67 7.12
CA TRP A 165 14.62 -4.41 7.20
C TRP A 165 15.36 -5.57 7.83
N ALA A 166 14.88 -6.08 8.97
CA ALA A 166 15.56 -7.16 9.67
C ALA A 166 15.58 -8.46 8.85
N VAL A 167 14.48 -8.81 8.17
CA VAL A 167 14.45 -9.98 7.26
C VAL A 167 15.50 -9.85 6.14
N GLU A 168 15.60 -8.68 5.51
CA GLU A 168 16.48 -8.51 4.34
C GLU A 168 17.90 -8.03 4.67
N PHE A 169 18.19 -7.68 5.92
CA PHE A 169 19.54 -7.45 6.43
C PHE A 169 20.15 -8.68 7.11
N SER A 170 19.34 -9.71 7.38
CA SER A 170 19.83 -10.99 7.88
C SER A 170 20.74 -11.67 6.85
N THR A 171 21.83 -12.29 7.33
CA THR A 171 22.65 -13.17 6.50
C THR A 171 22.05 -14.57 6.50
N GLY A 172 21.35 -14.90 5.41
CA GLY A 172 20.52 -16.11 5.34
C GLY A 172 19.11 -15.87 5.90
N PRO A 173 18.28 -16.91 6.03
CA PRO A 173 18.55 -18.30 5.67
C PRO A 173 18.59 -18.55 4.16
N SER A 174 18.15 -17.59 3.34
CA SER A 174 18.19 -17.67 1.87
C SER A 174 18.15 -16.27 1.27
N GLU A 175 18.94 -16.02 0.23
CA GLU A 175 18.89 -14.78 -0.55
C GLU A 175 17.60 -14.63 -1.36
N ASP A 176 16.87 -15.73 -1.60
CA ASP A 176 15.59 -15.76 -2.30
C ASP A 176 14.42 -15.26 -1.45
N LEU A 177 14.61 -15.13 -0.14
CA LEU A 177 13.58 -14.61 0.76
C LEU A 177 13.44 -13.10 0.60
N LYS A 178 12.49 -12.69 -0.25
CA LYS A 178 12.04 -11.30 -0.35
C LYS A 178 10.78 -11.12 0.47
N TYR A 179 10.84 -10.31 1.54
CA TYR A 179 9.74 -10.16 2.51
C TYR A 179 8.47 -9.66 1.84
N PHE A 180 8.58 -8.57 1.08
CA PHE A 180 7.41 -7.93 0.47
C PHE A 180 6.73 -8.84 -0.57
N ASN A 181 7.49 -9.68 -1.28
CA ASN A 181 6.93 -10.68 -2.19
C ASN A 181 6.08 -11.72 -1.45
N GLN A 182 6.37 -12.03 -0.18
CA GLN A 182 5.51 -12.92 0.59
C GLN A 182 4.18 -12.24 0.95
N LEU A 183 4.20 -10.96 1.32
CA LEU A 183 2.97 -10.20 1.53
C LEU A 183 2.12 -10.15 0.24
N GLU A 184 2.73 -9.87 -0.90
CA GLU A 184 2.04 -9.82 -2.20
C GLU A 184 1.36 -11.14 -2.57
N LYS A 185 1.98 -12.29 -2.25
CA LYS A 185 1.37 -13.62 -2.49
C LYS A 185 0.07 -13.81 -1.70
N TYR A 186 0.09 -13.53 -0.40
CA TYR A 186 -1.11 -13.65 0.44
C TYR A 186 -2.15 -12.62 0.05
N TYR A 187 -1.75 -11.37 -0.22
CA TYR A 187 -2.66 -10.30 -0.59
C TYR A 187 -3.36 -10.65 -1.91
N LYS A 188 -2.61 -11.16 -2.89
CA LYS A 188 -3.17 -11.61 -4.17
C LYS A 188 -4.23 -12.70 -3.98
N ALA A 189 -4.03 -13.65 -3.07
CA ALA A 189 -5.02 -14.68 -2.81
C ALA A 189 -6.36 -14.10 -2.31
N PHE A 190 -6.32 -13.14 -1.39
CA PHE A 190 -7.53 -12.43 -0.95
C PHE A 190 -8.14 -11.58 -2.06
N TYR A 191 -7.30 -10.87 -2.82
CA TYR A 191 -7.71 -10.05 -3.95
C TYR A 191 -8.46 -10.87 -5.02
N ASP A 192 -7.94 -12.03 -5.40
CA ASP A 192 -8.55 -12.92 -6.40
C ASP A 192 -9.91 -13.50 -5.92
N LEU A 193 -10.11 -13.57 -4.60
CA LEU A 193 -11.37 -13.98 -3.97
C LEU A 193 -12.32 -12.81 -3.67
N ASN A 194 -11.95 -11.57 -4.04
CA ASN A 194 -12.68 -10.34 -3.70
C ASN A 194 -12.90 -10.16 -2.19
N ILE A 195 -11.97 -10.67 -1.36
CA ILE A 195 -12.00 -10.47 0.08
C ILE A 195 -11.25 -9.18 0.40
N SER A 196 -11.92 -8.23 1.04
CA SER A 196 -11.32 -6.96 1.44
C SER A 196 -10.33 -7.16 2.58
N VAL A 197 -9.14 -6.54 2.44
CA VAL A 197 -8.02 -6.64 3.38
C VAL A 197 -7.60 -5.25 3.81
N ASP A 198 -7.41 -5.06 5.11
CA ASP A 198 -6.69 -3.91 5.65
C ASP A 198 -5.24 -4.27 5.93
N ILE A 199 -4.30 -3.49 5.41
CA ILE A 199 -2.89 -3.63 5.78
C ILE A 199 -2.63 -2.81 7.04
N ILE A 200 -2.11 -3.46 8.09
CA ILE A 200 -2.00 -2.88 9.42
C ILE A 200 -0.60 -3.05 10.01
N ASN A 201 -0.23 -2.12 10.88
CA ASN A 201 0.95 -2.30 11.73
C ASN A 201 0.66 -3.37 12.81
N PRO A 202 1.61 -4.25 13.17
CA PRO A 202 1.43 -5.25 14.23
C PRO A 202 1.02 -4.68 15.60
N SER A 203 1.24 -3.39 15.85
CA SER A 203 0.84 -2.70 17.08
C SER A 203 -0.61 -2.21 17.10
N TYR A 204 -1.36 -2.33 16.00
CA TYR A 204 -2.73 -1.85 15.90
C TYR A 204 -3.72 -2.79 16.61
N ASP A 205 -4.91 -2.25 16.89
CA ASP A 205 -6.00 -3.02 17.48
C ASP A 205 -6.53 -4.07 16.49
N LEU A 206 -6.77 -5.28 17.00
CA LEU A 206 -7.20 -6.44 16.21
C LEU A 206 -8.68 -6.77 16.40
N SER A 207 -9.38 -6.07 17.30
CA SER A 207 -10.75 -6.42 17.74
C SER A 207 -11.80 -6.39 16.63
N GLY A 208 -11.56 -5.66 15.53
CA GLY A 208 -12.49 -5.53 14.40
C GLY A 208 -12.41 -6.65 13.36
N TYR A 209 -11.38 -7.48 13.41
CA TYR A 209 -11.08 -8.50 12.40
C TYR A 209 -11.51 -9.90 12.84
N ASP A 210 -11.77 -10.76 11.87
CA ASP A 210 -12.02 -12.20 12.09
C ASP A 210 -10.75 -13.02 11.77
N ILE A 211 -9.95 -12.55 10.81
CA ILE A 211 -8.70 -13.18 10.38
C ILE A 211 -7.57 -12.13 10.38
N VAL A 212 -6.44 -12.50 10.98
CA VAL A 212 -5.19 -11.73 10.92
C VAL A 212 -4.11 -12.60 10.29
N VAL A 213 -3.55 -12.12 9.18
CA VAL A 213 -2.47 -12.80 8.45
C VAL A 213 -1.18 -12.01 8.60
N ALA A 214 -0.10 -12.66 8.99
CA ALA A 214 1.21 -12.04 9.18
C ALA A 214 2.30 -12.89 8.50
N PRO A 215 2.44 -12.82 7.16
CA PRO A 215 3.48 -13.56 6.44
C PRO A 215 4.87 -13.08 6.86
N VAL A 216 5.74 -14.02 7.23
CA VAL A 216 7.12 -13.77 7.66
C VAL A 216 7.22 -12.66 8.71
N LEU A 217 6.43 -12.79 9.79
CA LEU A 217 6.49 -11.89 10.94
C LEU A 217 7.69 -12.26 11.81
N TYR A 218 8.88 -12.05 11.25
CA TYR A 218 10.18 -12.42 11.77
C TYR A 218 10.49 -11.75 13.11
N MET A 219 10.34 -10.43 13.17
CA MET A 219 10.53 -9.59 14.34
C MET A 219 9.21 -9.41 15.07
N VAL A 220 9.18 -9.74 16.36
CA VAL A 220 7.97 -9.62 17.19
C VAL A 220 8.24 -8.80 18.43
N LYS A 221 7.68 -7.59 18.44
CA LYS A 221 7.66 -6.72 19.62
C LYS A 221 6.77 -7.33 20.70
N LYS A 222 7.13 -7.19 21.98
CA LYS A 222 6.39 -7.81 23.12
C LYS A 222 4.90 -7.46 23.14
N ASN A 223 4.54 -6.24 22.78
CA ASN A 223 3.14 -5.78 22.71
C ASN A 223 2.38 -6.44 21.55
N ALA A 224 3.01 -6.65 20.40
CA ALA A 224 2.40 -7.32 19.26
C ALA A 224 2.07 -8.79 19.58
N ALA A 225 3.00 -9.53 20.19
CA ALA A 225 2.77 -10.91 20.61
C ALA A 225 1.53 -11.03 21.52
N ARG A 226 1.45 -10.19 22.57
CA ARG A 226 0.32 -10.19 23.51
C ARG A 226 -1.01 -9.83 22.82
N SER A 227 -0.98 -8.88 21.87
CA SER A 227 -2.19 -8.49 21.11
C SER A 227 -2.71 -9.65 20.27
N ILE A 228 -1.81 -10.35 19.58
CA ILE A 228 -2.13 -11.52 18.75
C ILE A 228 -2.66 -12.68 19.61
N GLU A 229 -2.02 -12.97 20.75
CA GLU A 229 -2.51 -13.98 21.69
C GLU A 229 -3.93 -13.67 22.16
N LYS A 230 -4.18 -12.41 22.58
CA LYS A 230 -5.51 -11.97 23.02
C LYS A 230 -6.54 -12.11 21.90
N PHE A 231 -6.17 -11.76 20.67
CA PHE A 231 -7.03 -11.89 19.48
C PHE A 231 -7.43 -13.35 19.25
N VAL A 232 -6.48 -14.29 19.30
CA VAL A 232 -6.75 -15.72 19.12
C VAL A 232 -7.60 -16.29 20.26
N TYR A 233 -7.26 -15.99 21.52
CA TYR A 233 -8.07 -16.43 22.67
C TYR A 233 -9.48 -15.81 22.67
N GLY A 234 -9.66 -14.68 21.99
CA GLY A 234 -10.97 -14.05 21.75
C GLY A 234 -11.78 -14.69 20.61
N GLY A 235 -11.24 -15.70 19.92
CA GLY A 235 -11.91 -16.42 18.82
C GLY A 235 -11.43 -16.02 17.41
N GLY A 236 -10.47 -15.12 17.29
CA GLY A 236 -9.87 -14.73 16.02
C GLY A 236 -8.96 -15.79 15.42
N THR A 237 -8.86 -15.83 14.09
CA THR A 237 -7.92 -16.74 13.40
C THR A 237 -6.64 -16.03 13.04
N PHE A 238 -5.51 -16.45 13.62
CA PHE A 238 -4.18 -15.94 13.28
C PHE A 238 -3.44 -16.90 12.34
N ILE A 239 -2.90 -16.35 11.24
CA ILE A 239 -2.12 -17.10 10.25
C ILE A 239 -0.75 -16.44 10.15
N THR A 240 0.30 -17.22 10.34
CA THR A 240 1.69 -16.79 10.06
C THR A 240 2.43 -17.92 9.34
N THR A 241 3.69 -17.69 8.99
CA THR A 241 4.44 -18.59 8.11
C THR A 241 5.79 -18.98 8.70
N PHE A 242 6.56 -19.76 7.93
CA PHE A 242 7.97 -19.97 8.19
C PHE A 242 8.70 -18.65 8.50
N PHE A 243 9.77 -18.76 9.30
CA PHE A 243 10.64 -17.64 9.68
C PHE A 243 9.93 -16.50 10.43
N SER A 244 8.87 -16.82 11.18
CA SER A 244 8.13 -15.88 12.03
C SER A 244 8.41 -16.13 13.52
N GLY A 245 8.34 -15.08 14.35
CA GLY A 245 8.57 -15.17 15.79
C GLY A 245 10.02 -15.45 16.18
N MET A 246 10.98 -15.05 15.33
CA MET A 246 12.39 -15.41 15.46
C MET A 246 13.13 -14.50 16.43
N VAL A 247 12.91 -13.18 16.32
CA VAL A 247 13.67 -12.16 17.06
C VAL A 247 12.78 -11.12 17.75
N ASP A 248 13.35 -10.45 18.74
CA ASP A 248 12.77 -9.24 19.34
C ASP A 248 13.08 -7.97 18.54
N GLU A 249 12.66 -6.80 19.05
CA GLU A 249 12.86 -5.49 18.41
C GLU A 249 14.31 -5.09 18.13
N ASN A 250 15.29 -5.76 18.74
CA ASN A 250 16.72 -5.51 18.56
C ASN A 250 17.40 -6.56 17.68
N ASP A 251 16.61 -7.36 16.94
CA ASP A 251 17.11 -8.48 16.13
C ASP A 251 17.82 -9.56 16.97
N LEU A 252 17.46 -9.69 18.27
CA LEU A 252 17.97 -10.72 19.15
C LEU A 252 17.05 -11.94 19.12
N ILE A 253 17.63 -13.12 18.88
CA ILE A 253 16.88 -14.38 18.82
C ILE A 253 16.12 -14.64 20.12
N ILE A 254 14.83 -14.93 19.99
CA ILE A 254 13.99 -15.40 21.08
C ILE A 254 14.36 -16.87 21.36
N LEU A 255 15.16 -17.06 22.41
CA LEU A 255 15.66 -18.37 22.82
C LEU A 255 14.54 -19.31 23.29
N GLY A 256 14.85 -20.60 23.28
CA GLY A 256 13.92 -21.64 23.71
C GLY A 256 13.11 -22.27 22.58
N GLY A 257 13.50 -22.09 21.32
CA GLY A 257 12.99 -22.83 20.17
C GLY A 257 11.96 -22.07 19.33
N TYR A 258 12.07 -22.19 18.00
CA TYR A 258 11.19 -21.52 17.04
C TYR A 258 9.78 -22.15 17.03
N PRO A 259 8.70 -21.37 16.76
CA PRO A 259 8.68 -19.94 16.39
C PRO A 259 8.67 -18.98 17.59
N GLY A 260 9.51 -19.21 18.61
CA GLY A 260 9.86 -18.23 19.65
C GLY A 260 8.65 -17.57 20.28
N ALA A 261 8.37 -16.33 19.86
CA ALA A 261 7.22 -15.53 20.30
C ALA A 261 5.86 -16.25 20.16
N PHE A 262 5.72 -17.13 19.16
CA PHE A 262 4.46 -17.80 18.85
C PHE A 262 4.46 -19.29 19.20
N ARG A 263 5.52 -19.80 19.84
CA ARG A 263 5.66 -21.24 20.12
C ARG A 263 4.48 -21.80 20.91
N LYS A 264 4.02 -21.12 21.95
CA LYS A 264 2.84 -21.59 22.71
C LYS A 264 1.53 -21.42 21.95
N LEU A 265 1.44 -20.36 21.15
CA LEU A 265 0.22 -19.98 20.45
C LEU A 265 -0.10 -20.92 19.29
N LEU A 266 0.94 -21.40 18.58
CA LEU A 266 0.81 -22.20 17.37
C LEU A 266 0.90 -23.72 17.59
N GLY A 267 1.12 -24.16 18.83
CA GLY A 267 1.29 -25.57 19.22
C GLY A 267 2.72 -26.09 19.10
#